data_AF-A0A659UK99-F1
#
_entry.id   AF-A0A659UK99-F1
#
_cell.length_a   1.000
_cell.length_b   1.000
_cell.length_c   1.000
_cell.angle_alpha   90.00
_cell.angle_beta   90.00
_cell.angle_gamma   90.00
#
_symmetry.space_group_name_H-M   'P 1'
#
loop_
_entity.id
_entity.type
_entity.pdbx_description
1 polymer ?
#
loop_
_entity_poly.entity_id
_entity_poly.type
_entity_poly.pdbx_seq_one_letter_code
_entity_poly.pdbx_strand_id
1 'polypeptide(L)'
;GEDCIKVAGELNGLGAPGRAEGFAGDVSSEAGIAALVGEVRARTKELHILINNAGVSWGAPLESFPYHAWAKVFGVNVTAVFHLTRELLPLLDAAASDADPARVINLGSV
;
A
#
# COMPACT_ATOMS: atom_id res chain seq x y z
N GLY A 1 -6.57 11.09 -4.57
CA GLY A 1 -7.90 10.55 -4.25
C GLY A 1 -8.76 10.51 -5.48
N GLU A 2 -9.06 11.67 -6.05
CA GLU A 2 -9.86 11.81 -7.28
C GLU A 2 -9.31 10.97 -8.45
N ASP A 3 -8.00 11.00 -8.68
CA ASP A 3 -7.37 10.18 -9.73
C ASP A 3 -7.60 8.68 -9.53
N CYS A 4 -7.50 8.19 -8.29
CA CYS A 4 -7.76 6.78 -7.97
C CYS A 4 -9.20 6.40 -8.28
N ILE A 5 -10.16 7.26 -7.92
CA ILE A 5 -11.59 7.05 -8.19
C ILE A 5 -11.85 7.02 -9.70
N LYS A 6 -11.27 7.98 -10.43
CA LYS A 6 -11.39 8.06 -11.89
C LYS A 6 -10.87 6.78 -12.56
N VAL A 7 -9.65 6.36 -12.24
CA VAL A 7 -9.05 5.14 -12.83
C VAL A 7 -9.82 3.88 -12.44
N ALA A 8 -10.33 3.78 -11.21
CA ALA A 8 -11.20 2.66 -10.82
C ALA A 8 -12.48 2.62 -11.67
N GLY A 9 -13.06 3.79 -12.00
CA GLY A 9 -14.18 3.90 -12.93
C GLY A 9 -13.84 3.40 -14.34
N GLU A 10 -12.68 3.79 -14.87
CA GLU A 10 -12.16 3.32 -16.16
C GLU A 10 -11.97 1.79 -16.17
N LEU A 11 -11.34 1.22 -15.13
CA LEU A 11 -11.15 -0.23 -14.97
C LEU A 11 -12.48 -0.99 -14.95
N ASN A 12 -13.45 -0.50 -14.19
CA ASN A 12 -14.79 -1.10 -14.14
C ASN A 12 -15.51 -1.02 -15.49
N GLY A 13 -15.21 0.00 -16.30
CA GLY A 13 -15.75 0.16 -17.65
C GLY A 13 -15.21 -0.83 -18.69
N LEU A 14 -14.13 -1.57 -18.40
CA LEU A 14 -13.52 -2.54 -19.32
C LEU A 14 -14.31 -3.85 -19.45
N GLY A 15 -15.33 -4.08 -18.63
CA GLY A 15 -16.16 -5.29 -18.68
C GLY A 15 -15.44 -6.57 -18.22
N ALA A 16 -14.29 -6.44 -17.56
CA ALA A 16 -13.60 -7.55 -16.91
C ALA A 16 -14.39 -8.06 -15.69
N PRO A 17 -14.28 -9.35 -15.32
CA PRO A 17 -14.90 -9.85 -14.10
C PRO A 17 -14.28 -9.18 -12.86
N GLY A 18 -15.12 -8.85 -11.88
CA GLY A 18 -14.70 -8.22 -10.63
C GLY A 18 -15.07 -6.73 -10.55
N ARG A 19 -14.50 -6.03 -9.55
CA ARG A 19 -14.71 -4.61 -9.29
C ARG A 19 -13.44 -3.98 -8.73
N ALA A 20 -13.17 -2.75 -9.12
CA ALA A 20 -12.13 -1.89 -8.55
C ALA A 20 -12.75 -0.76 -7.72
N GLU A 21 -12.13 -0.46 -6.58
CA GLU A 21 -12.43 0.71 -5.75
C GLU A 21 -11.17 1.55 -5.59
N GLY A 22 -11.26 2.84 -5.93
CA GLY A 22 -10.16 3.79 -5.78
C GLY A 22 -10.41 4.74 -4.62
N PHE A 23 -9.40 4.97 -3.79
CA PHE A 23 -9.44 5.92 -2.69
C PHE A 23 -8.03 6.43 -2.38
N ALA A 24 -7.93 7.51 -1.61
CA ALA A 24 -6.64 8.09 -1.25
C ALA A 24 -5.91 7.21 -0.22
N GLY A 25 -4.58 7.14 -0.35
CA GLY A 25 -3.71 6.55 0.66
C GLY A 25 -2.38 7.30 0.69
N ASP A 26 -1.97 7.73 1.88
CA ASP A 26 -0.65 8.31 2.12
C ASP A 26 0.05 7.47 3.19
N VAL A 27 1.17 6.87 2.81
CA VAL A 27 1.94 6.00 3.71
C VAL A 27 3.18 6.69 4.27
N SER A 28 3.38 7.98 3.96
CA SER A 28 4.54 8.76 4.40
C SER A 28 4.50 9.18 5.88
N SER A 29 3.37 8.93 6.56
CA SER A 29 3.18 9.23 7.98
C SER A 29 2.33 8.17 8.67
N GLU A 30 2.47 8.07 9.99
CA GLU A 30 1.66 7.16 10.82
C GLU A 30 0.16 7.49 10.74
N ALA A 31 -0.21 8.78 10.75
CA ALA A 31 -1.60 9.20 10.62
C ALA A 31 -2.18 8.83 9.25
N GLY A 32 -1.39 8.95 8.18
CA GLY A 32 -1.80 8.54 6.83
C GLY A 32 -2.00 7.03 6.72
N ILE A 33 -1.10 6.24 7.32
CA ILE A 33 -1.25 4.78 7.40
C ILE A 33 -2.51 4.40 8.18
N ALA A 34 -2.76 5.03 9.33
CA ALA A 34 -3.95 4.77 10.13
C ALA A 34 -5.25 5.09 9.36
N ALA A 35 -5.28 6.21 8.63
CA ALA A 35 -6.41 6.57 7.77
C ALA A 35 -6.60 5.53 6.64
N LEU A 36 -5.53 5.12 5.96
CA LEU A 36 -5.57 4.09 4.92
C LEU A 36 -6.10 2.75 5.45
N VAL A 37 -5.64 2.32 6.63
CA VAL A 37 -6.12 1.10 7.28
C VAL A 37 -7.61 1.21 7.64
N GLY A 38 -8.06 2.37 8.12
CA GLY A 38 -9.48 2.64 8.38
C GLY A 38 -10.34 2.48 7.12
N GLU A 39 -9.89 3.04 6.00
CA GLU A 39 -10.58 2.91 4.72
C GLU A 39 -10.66 1.44 4.25
N VAL A 40 -9.58 0.66 4.38
CA VAL A 40 -9.57 -0.77 4.01
C VAL A 40 -10.55 -1.56 4.89
N ARG A 41 -10.50 -1.37 6.21
CA ARG A 41 -11.37 -2.06 7.18
C ARG A 41 -12.86 -1.72 6.98
N ALA A 42 -13.17 -0.52 6.50
CA ALA A 42 -14.55 -0.14 6.19
C ALA A 42 -15.12 -0.85 4.94
N ARG A 43 -14.25 -1.36 4.05
CA ARG A 43 -14.64 -1.93 2.75
C ARG A 43 -14.66 -3.45 2.71
N THR A 44 -13.81 -4.10 3.50
CA THR A 44 -13.73 -5.56 3.52
C THR A 44 -13.42 -6.10 4.91
N LYS A 45 -13.86 -7.33 5.17
CA LYS A 45 -13.55 -8.10 6.38
C LYS A 45 -12.33 -9.02 6.20
N GLU A 46 -11.92 -9.22 4.96
CA GLU A 46 -10.87 -10.16 4.56
C GLU A 46 -9.97 -9.50 3.50
N LEU A 47 -8.65 -9.63 3.66
CA LEU A 47 -7.67 -9.13 2.71
C LEU A 47 -6.79 -10.29 2.25
N HIS A 48 -7.00 -10.82 1.05
CA HIS A 48 -6.22 -11.97 0.57
C HIS A 48 -4.81 -11.59 0.09
N ILE A 49 -4.64 -10.38 -0.44
CA ILE A 49 -3.38 -9.92 -1.01
C ILE A 49 -3.13 -8.47 -0.61
N LEU A 50 -1.99 -8.21 0.03
CA LEU A 50 -1.46 -6.87 0.24
C LEU A 50 -0.28 -6.64 -0.71
N ILE A 51 -0.36 -5.60 -1.53
CA ILE A 51 0.72 -5.19 -2.41
C ILE A 51 1.30 -3.87 -1.89
N ASN A 52 2.48 -3.95 -1.26
CA ASN A 52 3.23 -2.78 -0.84
C ASN A 52 4.04 -2.24 -2.03
N ASN A 53 3.39 -1.39 -2.82
CA ASN A 53 3.97 -0.80 -4.05
C ASN A 53 4.40 0.67 -3.89
N ALA A 54 3.91 1.39 -2.87
CA ALA A 54 4.28 2.79 -2.69
C ALA A 54 5.80 2.92 -2.49
N GLY A 55 6.42 3.83 -3.25
CA GLY A 55 7.86 4.02 -3.25
C GLY A 55 8.26 5.40 -3.75
N VAL A 56 9.37 5.92 -3.24
CA VAL A 56 9.99 7.17 -3.69
C VAL A 56 11.49 6.98 -3.87
N SER A 57 12.08 7.74 -4.78
CA SER A 57 13.53 7.82 -4.98
C SER A 57 14.03 9.24 -4.75
N TRP A 58 15.33 9.37 -4.56
CA TRP A 58 15.99 10.67 -4.48
C TRP A 58 17.31 10.63 -5.24
N GLY A 59 17.57 11.66 -6.04
CA GLY A 59 18.79 11.78 -6.84
C GLY A 59 19.83 12.64 -6.13
N ALA A 60 20.87 12.01 -5.59
CA ALA A 60 22.08 12.68 -5.11
C ALA A 60 23.25 11.69 -5.07
N PRO A 61 24.50 12.14 -5.30
CA PRO A 61 25.70 11.36 -4.96
C PRO A 61 25.73 11.01 -3.48
N LEU A 62 26.32 9.86 -3.12
CA LEU A 62 26.33 9.34 -1.75
C LEU A 62 26.94 10.34 -0.74
N GLU A 63 28.05 10.97 -1.10
CA GLU A 63 28.79 11.94 -0.30
C GLU A 63 28.01 13.24 -0.01
N SER A 64 26.96 13.50 -0.78
CA SER A 64 26.13 14.69 -0.66
C SER A 64 24.66 14.35 -0.37
N PHE A 65 24.36 13.09 -0.06
CA PHE A 65 22.99 12.62 0.12
C PHE A 65 22.40 13.25 1.40
N PRO A 66 21.35 14.09 1.29
CA PRO A 66 20.84 14.79 2.47
C PRO A 66 20.14 13.84 3.44
N TYR A 67 20.35 14.03 4.75
CA TYR A 67 19.71 13.19 5.77
C TYR A 67 18.18 13.19 5.68
N HIS A 68 17.56 14.34 5.43
CA HIS A 68 16.10 14.43 5.28
C HIS A 68 15.58 13.65 4.07
N ALA A 69 16.36 13.61 2.99
CA ALA A 69 16.04 12.83 1.80
C ALA A 69 16.13 11.34 2.10
N TRP A 70 17.17 10.92 2.82
CA TRP A 70 17.35 9.53 3.24
C TRP A 70 16.19 9.09 4.14
N ALA A 71 15.86 9.90 5.15
CA ALA A 71 14.74 9.66 6.03
C ALA A 71 13.41 9.53 5.27
N LYS A 72 13.18 10.35 4.23
CA LYS A 72 11.98 10.25 3.38
C LYS A 72 11.94 8.94 2.59
N VAL A 73 13.04 8.58 1.94
CA VAL A 73 13.15 7.32 1.16
C VAL A 73 12.94 6.11 2.08
N PHE A 74 13.63 6.06 3.22
CA PHE A 74 13.47 4.96 4.17
C PHE A 74 12.07 4.93 4.80
N GLY A 75 11.49 6.10 5.07
CA GLY A 75 10.14 6.24 5.62
C GLY A 75 9.09 5.57 4.73
N VAL A 76 9.09 5.86 3.44
CA VAL A 76 8.12 5.28 2.50
C VAL A 76 8.50 3.86 2.10
N ASN A 77 9.75 3.60 1.73
CA ASN A 77 10.10 2.34 1.07
C ASN A 77 10.36 1.19 2.07
N VAL A 78 10.57 1.49 3.35
CA VAL A 78 10.91 0.49 4.37
C VAL A 78 9.96 0.56 5.56
N THR A 79 9.91 1.71 6.25
CA THR A 79 9.12 1.85 7.49
C THR A 79 7.63 1.65 7.23
N ALA A 80 7.10 2.26 6.17
CA ALA A 80 5.69 2.16 5.82
C ALA A 80 5.27 0.73 5.42
N VAL A 81 6.12 0.00 4.69
CA VAL A 81 5.88 -1.39 4.28
C VAL A 81 5.66 -2.29 5.49
N PHE A 82 6.55 -2.17 6.49
CA PHE A 82 6.42 -2.90 7.75
C PHE A 82 5.16 -2.48 8.51
N HIS A 83 4.96 -1.17 8.69
CA HIS A 83 3.88 -0.64 9.51
C HIS A 83 2.50 -0.98 8.93
N LEU A 84 2.27 -0.72 7.65
CA LEU A 84 1.00 -1.01 6.98
C LEU A 84 0.69 -2.51 7.02
N THR A 85 1.68 -3.37 6.77
CA THR A 85 1.51 -4.83 6.85
C THR A 85 1.07 -5.24 8.25
N ARG A 86 1.76 -4.76 9.29
CA ARG A 86 1.42 -5.07 10.69
C ARG A 86 -0.03 -4.69 11.02
N GLU A 87 -0.48 -3.50 10.62
CA GLU A 87 -1.84 -3.02 10.92
C GLU A 87 -2.95 -3.78 10.16
N LEU A 88 -2.61 -4.37 9.01
CA LEU A 88 -3.52 -5.15 8.18
C LEU A 88 -3.44 -6.66 8.44
N LEU A 89 -2.50 -7.15 9.27
CA LEU A 89 -2.40 -8.56 9.64
C LEU A 89 -3.74 -9.19 10.06
N PRO A 90 -4.61 -8.54 10.87
CA PRO A 90 -5.89 -9.14 11.23
C PRO A 90 -6.80 -9.46 10.04
N LEU A 91 -6.78 -8.63 8.97
CA LEU A 91 -7.57 -8.90 7.75
C LEU A 91 -6.90 -9.96 6.87
N LEU A 92 -5.56 -9.99 6.85
CA LEU A 92 -4.78 -11.02 6.16
C LEU A 92 -5.00 -12.40 6.81
N ASP A 93 -4.98 -12.47 8.14
CA ASP A 93 -5.24 -13.69 8.90
C ASP A 93 -6.68 -14.18 8.71
N ALA A 94 -7.66 -13.26 8.70
CA ALA A 94 -9.06 -13.60 8.44
C ALA A 94 -9.28 -14.22 7.04
N ALA A 95 -8.46 -13.80 6.07
CA ALA A 95 -8.49 -14.28 4.70
C ALA A 95 -7.73 -15.59 4.46
N ALA A 96 -6.81 -15.95 5.36
CA ALA A 96 -5.84 -17.03 5.13
C ALA A 96 -6.39 -18.40 5.56
N SER A 97 -6.03 -19.42 4.78
CA SER A 97 -6.20 -20.82 5.14
C SER A 97 -4.98 -21.64 4.73
N ASP A 98 -4.88 -22.89 5.21
CA ASP A 98 -3.81 -23.81 4.80
C ASP A 98 -3.82 -24.09 3.29
N ALA A 99 -5.00 -24.08 2.66
CA ALA A 99 -5.17 -24.34 1.23
C ALA A 99 -4.95 -23.08 0.36
N ASP A 100 -5.27 -21.90 0.90
CA ASP A 100 -5.04 -20.61 0.23
C ASP A 100 -4.58 -19.56 1.25
N PRO A 101 -3.25 -19.38 1.41
CA PRO A 101 -2.72 -18.40 2.35
C PRO A 101 -2.86 -16.98 1.80
N ALA A 102 -3.04 -16.00 2.70
CA ALA A 102 -2.89 -14.60 2.33
C ALA A 102 -1.44 -14.28 1.94
N ARG A 103 -1.25 -13.28 1.08
CA ARG A 103 0.05 -12.95 0.49
C ARG A 103 0.38 -11.49 0.71
N VAL A 104 1.61 -11.23 1.14
CA VAL A 104 2.20 -9.88 1.18
C VAL A 104 3.28 -9.80 0.11
N ILE A 105 3.12 -8.87 -0.83
CA ILE A 105 4.05 -8.67 -1.95
C ILE A 105 4.67 -7.29 -1.79
N ASN A 106 6.00 -7.25 -1.58
CA ASN A 106 6.76 -6.01 -1.47
C ASN A 106 7.50 -5.76 -2.78
N LEU A 107 7.28 -4.60 -3.40
CA LEU A 107 7.92 -4.26 -4.66
C LEU A 107 9.29 -3.65 -4.40
N GLY A 108 10.32 -4.24 -5.01
CA GLY A 108 11.66 -3.67 -5.08
C GLY A 108 11.87 -2.85 -6.36
N SER A 109 13.11 -2.83 -6.85
CA SER A 109 13.48 -2.29 -8.17
C SER A 109 14.54 -3.19 -8.80
N VAL A 110 14.62 -3.19 -10.13
CA VAL A 110 15.73 -3.74 -10.91
C VAL A 110 16.91 -2.76 -10.96
#